data_AF-A0A344UWS1-F1
#
_entry.id   AF-A0A344UWS1-F1
#
_cell.length_a   1.000
_cell.length_b   1.000
_cell.length_c   1.000
_cell.angle_alpha   90.00
_cell.angle_beta   90.00
_cell.angle_gamma   90.00
#
_symmetry.space_group_name_H-M   'P 1'
#
loop_
_entity.id
_entity.type
_entity.pdbx_description
1 polymer ?
#
loop_
_entity_poly.entity_id
_entity_poly.type
_entity_poly.pdbx_seq_one_letter_code
_entity_poly.pdbx_strand_id
1 'polypeptide(L)'
;MTKGYFTPGFNGLGYDPAWQQFSKGKGVFLIAGTWLAADLTTAMKDNVGFILPPPAKAGGVSYTTGATSLPFAITGKCKNPDAAAAFINHITSSEAMKVIAETGNLPVVESDKQKAPDALSKQLFDAFGTTTKNDALLPYLDWATPTMSDTLGAALQDLLAKRASVDQTAQTIQKDYGDFTSK
;
A
#
# COMPACT_ATOMS: atom_id res chain seq x y z
N MET A 1 9.34 -18.92 -11.95
CA MET A 1 10.03 -17.67 -12.32
C MET A 1 10.64 -17.64 -13.74
N THR A 2 10.41 -18.62 -14.61
CA THR A 2 11.06 -18.68 -15.95
C THR A 2 10.22 -18.15 -17.10
N LYS A 3 8.97 -17.74 -16.85
CA LYS A 3 8.03 -17.28 -17.90
C LYS A 3 8.20 -15.80 -18.29
N GLY A 4 9.21 -15.11 -17.76
CA GLY A 4 9.50 -13.70 -18.10
C GLY A 4 8.55 -12.66 -17.50
N TYR A 5 7.75 -13.03 -16.49
CA TYR A 5 6.78 -12.11 -15.85
C TYR A 5 7.41 -11.06 -14.94
N PHE A 6 8.64 -11.30 -14.46
CA PHE A 6 9.37 -10.37 -13.60
C PHE A 6 10.55 -9.78 -14.34
N THR A 7 10.89 -8.53 -14.02
CA THR A 7 12.09 -7.85 -14.51
C THR A 7 13.35 -8.66 -14.20
N PRO A 8 14.35 -8.70 -15.11
CA PRO A 8 15.64 -9.32 -14.79
C PRO A 8 16.23 -8.77 -13.48
N GLY A 9 16.70 -9.66 -12.61
CA GLY A 9 17.26 -9.27 -11.32
C GLY A 9 16.23 -8.78 -10.29
N PHE A 10 14.92 -9.03 -10.49
CA PHE A 10 13.84 -8.57 -9.59
C PHE A 10 14.12 -8.84 -8.11
N ASN A 11 14.79 -9.95 -7.76
CA ASN A 11 15.03 -10.35 -6.37
C ASN A 11 16.03 -9.46 -5.61
N GLY A 12 16.78 -8.63 -6.33
CA GLY A 12 17.67 -7.61 -5.77
C GLY A 12 17.29 -6.18 -6.17
N LEU A 13 16.14 -6.00 -6.83
CA LEU A 13 15.67 -4.69 -7.27
C LEU A 13 14.93 -4.01 -6.11
N GLY A 14 15.45 -2.88 -5.65
CA GLY A 14 14.78 -2.07 -4.63
C GLY A 14 13.51 -1.38 -5.14
N TYR A 15 12.64 -0.97 -4.23
CA TYR A 15 11.35 -0.33 -4.52
C TYR A 15 11.50 0.93 -5.37
N ASP A 16 12.39 1.85 -4.97
CA ASP A 16 12.60 3.12 -5.68
C ASP A 16 13.12 2.93 -7.11
N PRO A 17 14.20 2.14 -7.35
CA PRO A 17 14.59 1.79 -8.70
C PRO A 17 13.48 1.12 -9.52
N ALA A 18 12.61 0.31 -8.90
CA ALA A 18 11.54 -0.39 -9.61
C ALA A 18 10.49 0.57 -10.18
N TRP A 19 9.96 1.50 -9.37
CA TRP A 19 8.95 2.43 -9.87
C TRP A 19 9.54 3.47 -10.84
N GLN A 20 10.81 3.85 -10.65
CA GLN A 20 11.52 4.72 -11.60
C GLN A 20 11.80 4.04 -12.96
N GLN A 21 11.96 2.71 -12.97
CA GLN A 21 12.05 1.94 -14.21
C GLN A 21 10.68 1.88 -14.90
N PHE A 22 9.62 1.60 -14.13
CA PHE A 22 8.24 1.60 -14.63
C PHE A 22 7.86 2.94 -15.26
N SER A 23 8.20 4.07 -14.62
CA SER A 23 7.91 5.41 -15.16
C SER A 23 8.64 5.73 -16.46
N LYS A 24 9.70 4.97 -16.79
CA LYS A 24 10.44 5.02 -18.07
C LYS A 24 9.95 3.96 -19.07
N GLY A 25 8.79 3.36 -18.84
CA GLY A 25 8.19 2.34 -19.70
C GLY A 25 8.85 0.97 -19.60
N LYS A 26 9.61 0.68 -18.53
CA LYS A 26 10.20 -0.64 -18.31
C LYS A 26 9.25 -1.49 -17.48
N GLY A 27 8.43 -2.27 -18.17
CA GLY A 27 7.38 -3.10 -17.58
C GLY A 27 5.98 -2.53 -17.84
N VAL A 28 4.96 -3.37 -17.65
CA VAL A 28 3.56 -3.01 -17.91
C VAL A 28 2.76 -2.86 -16.61
N PHE A 29 3.20 -3.55 -15.55
CA PHE A 29 2.58 -3.51 -14.22
C PHE A 29 3.62 -3.19 -13.17
N LEU A 30 3.22 -2.41 -12.17
CA LEU A 30 3.96 -2.11 -10.97
C LEU A 30 3.07 -2.41 -9.76
N ILE A 31 3.57 -3.20 -8.81
CA ILE A 31 2.92 -3.36 -7.50
C ILE A 31 3.40 -2.19 -6.64
N ALA A 32 2.49 -1.25 -6.36
CA ALA A 32 2.77 -0.04 -5.60
C ALA A 32 1.54 0.42 -4.83
N GLY A 33 1.74 1.38 -3.93
CA GLY A 33 0.67 2.06 -3.22
C GLY A 33 0.33 3.43 -3.79
N THR A 34 -0.71 4.04 -3.23
CA THR A 34 -1.24 5.34 -3.65
C THR A 34 -0.26 6.49 -3.44
N TRP A 35 0.75 6.31 -2.58
CA TRP A 35 1.79 7.32 -2.30
C TRP A 35 2.70 7.63 -3.50
N LEU A 36 2.69 6.81 -4.57
CA LEU A 36 3.42 7.11 -5.80
C LEU A 36 2.59 7.91 -6.82
N ALA A 37 1.34 8.24 -6.54
CA ALA A 37 0.44 8.85 -7.51
C ALA A 37 0.98 10.17 -8.06
N ALA A 38 1.39 11.10 -7.19
CA ALA A 38 1.95 12.40 -7.59
C ALA A 38 3.20 12.25 -8.49
N ASP A 39 4.12 11.37 -8.11
CA ASP A 39 5.36 11.11 -8.86
C ASP A 39 5.07 10.46 -10.22
N LEU A 40 4.17 9.48 -10.27
CA LEU A 40 3.79 8.78 -11.50
C LEU A 40 2.99 9.67 -12.45
N THR A 41 2.06 10.48 -11.94
CA THR A 41 1.35 11.49 -12.73
C THR A 41 2.36 12.47 -13.35
N THR A 42 3.33 12.95 -12.58
CA THR A 42 4.36 13.87 -13.07
C THR A 42 5.22 13.24 -14.16
N ALA A 43 5.65 11.98 -13.96
CA ALA A 43 6.56 11.30 -14.87
C ALA A 43 5.87 10.77 -16.14
N MET A 44 4.64 10.27 -16.04
CA MET A 44 3.96 9.52 -17.09
C MET A 44 2.76 10.25 -17.71
N LYS A 45 2.22 11.27 -17.03
CA LYS A 45 1.00 11.99 -17.42
C LYS A 45 -0.16 11.01 -17.61
N ASP A 46 -0.83 11.05 -18.75
CA ASP A 46 -1.97 10.19 -19.06
C ASP A 46 -1.60 8.74 -19.40
N ASN A 47 -0.31 8.38 -19.39
CA ASN A 47 0.18 7.02 -19.74
C ASN A 47 0.25 6.06 -18.55
N VAL A 48 -0.38 6.40 -17.43
CA VAL A 48 -0.43 5.56 -16.22
C VAL A 48 -1.86 5.43 -15.74
N GLY A 49 -2.19 4.27 -15.21
CA GLY A 49 -3.48 4.02 -14.61
C GLY A 49 -3.36 3.14 -13.36
N PHE A 50 -4.44 3.11 -12.59
CA PHE A 50 -4.56 2.29 -11.39
C PHE A 50 -5.67 1.25 -11.56
N ILE A 51 -5.39 0.04 -11.10
CA ILE A 51 -6.39 -1.03 -10.96
C ILE A 51 -6.22 -1.69 -9.59
N LEU A 52 -7.34 -2.12 -9.02
CA LEU A 52 -7.29 -3.03 -7.87
C LEU A 52 -6.68 -4.37 -8.27
N PRO A 53 -6.06 -5.11 -7.32
CA PRO A 53 -5.66 -6.49 -7.57
C PRO A 53 -6.84 -7.30 -8.11
N PRO A 54 -6.60 -8.19 -9.09
CA PRO A 54 -7.67 -9.04 -9.61
C PRO A 54 -8.23 -9.92 -8.48
N PRO A 55 -9.54 -10.21 -8.48
CA PRO A 55 -10.13 -11.09 -7.48
C PRO A 55 -9.57 -12.51 -7.63
N ALA A 56 -9.47 -13.23 -6.51
CA ALA A 56 -8.96 -14.62 -6.50
C ALA A 56 -9.83 -15.59 -7.32
N LYS A 57 -11.12 -15.26 -7.49
CA LYS A 57 -12.07 -15.99 -8.34
C LYS A 57 -12.72 -15.00 -9.31
N ALA A 58 -12.96 -15.45 -10.55
CA ALA A 58 -13.68 -14.65 -11.53
C ALA A 58 -15.05 -14.21 -10.97
N GLY A 59 -15.37 -12.91 -11.09
CA GLY A 59 -16.58 -12.32 -10.51
C GLY A 59 -16.56 -12.11 -8.99
N GLY A 60 -15.45 -12.40 -8.32
CA GLY A 60 -15.29 -12.18 -6.88
C GLY A 60 -14.92 -10.73 -6.52
N VAL A 61 -14.81 -10.48 -5.21
CA VAL A 61 -14.39 -9.19 -4.66
C VAL A 61 -12.87 -9.04 -4.78
N SER A 62 -12.42 -7.89 -5.27
CA SER A 62 -11.01 -7.48 -5.22
C SER A 62 -10.67 -6.97 -3.82
N TYR A 63 -9.92 -7.76 -3.07
CA TYR A 63 -9.35 -7.33 -1.80
C TYR A 63 -8.02 -6.64 -2.03
N THR A 64 -7.75 -5.60 -1.24
CA THR A 64 -6.45 -4.92 -1.23
C THR A 64 -6.04 -4.58 0.20
N THR A 65 -4.74 -4.38 0.39
CA THR A 65 -4.20 -3.95 1.67
C THR A 65 -4.14 -2.45 1.76
N GLY A 66 -4.53 -1.88 2.90
CA GLY A 66 -4.33 -0.46 3.17
C GLY A 66 -4.69 -0.09 4.59
N ALA A 67 -4.34 1.15 4.95
CA ALA A 67 -4.63 1.74 6.25
C ALA A 67 -4.54 3.26 6.19
N THR A 68 -5.09 3.93 7.20
CA THR A 68 -5.07 5.39 7.33
C THR A 68 -3.75 5.87 7.93
N SER A 69 -2.68 5.94 7.12
CA SER A 69 -1.35 6.44 7.52
C SER A 69 -0.80 5.83 8.83
N LEU A 70 0.30 6.39 9.36
CA LEU A 70 0.79 6.07 10.71
C LEU A 70 -0.18 6.68 11.75
N PRO A 71 -0.57 5.91 12.78
CA PRO A 71 -1.44 6.44 13.83
C PRO A 71 -0.71 7.53 14.63
N PHE A 72 -1.31 8.72 14.71
CA PHE A 72 -0.87 9.76 15.63
C PHE A 72 -1.47 9.49 17.02
N ALA A 73 -0.62 9.49 18.05
CA ALA A 73 -1.03 9.24 19.43
C ALA A 73 -0.56 10.37 20.36
N ILE A 74 -1.42 10.75 21.31
CA ILE A 74 -1.07 11.65 22.42
C ILE A 74 -0.76 10.79 23.64
N THR A 75 0.47 10.84 24.13
CA THR A 75 0.85 10.08 25.33
C THR A 75 0.21 10.67 26.59
N GLY A 76 -0.10 9.84 27.59
CA GLY A 76 -0.63 10.32 28.87
C GLY A 76 0.32 11.22 29.67
N LYS A 77 1.59 11.34 29.27
CA LYS A 77 2.59 12.24 29.87
C LYS A 77 2.78 13.54 29.08
N CYS A 78 1.94 13.80 28.07
CA CYS A 78 2.07 15.00 27.25
C CYS A 78 1.87 16.25 28.11
N LYS A 79 2.82 17.18 28.05
CA LYS A 79 2.75 18.45 28.81
C LYS A 79 1.68 19.40 28.29
N ASN A 80 1.34 19.29 27.00
CA ASN A 80 0.39 20.17 26.31
C ASN A 80 -0.60 19.32 25.49
N PRO A 81 -1.49 18.54 26.13
CA PRO A 81 -2.40 17.63 25.43
C PRO A 81 -3.36 18.37 24.49
N ASP A 82 -3.83 19.56 24.87
CA ASP A 82 -4.75 20.35 24.04
C ASP A 82 -4.09 20.84 22.75
N ALA A 83 -2.82 21.28 22.81
CA ALA A 83 -2.08 21.68 21.63
C ALA A 83 -1.81 20.49 20.68
N ALA A 84 -1.49 19.32 21.25
CA ALA A 84 -1.32 18.09 20.46
C ALA A 84 -2.64 17.66 19.80
N ALA A 85 -3.76 17.76 20.52
CA ALA A 85 -5.10 17.49 19.98
C ALA A 85 -5.47 18.48 18.88
N ALA A 86 -5.18 19.77 19.05
CA ALA A 86 -5.43 20.80 18.04
C ALA A 86 -4.64 20.53 16.75
N PHE A 87 -3.39 20.06 16.87
CA PHE A 87 -2.59 19.65 15.71
C PHE A 87 -3.20 18.45 14.97
N ILE A 88 -3.60 17.40 15.70
CA ILE A 88 -4.25 16.22 15.10
C ILE A 88 -5.55 16.64 14.40
N ASN A 89 -6.37 17.48 15.04
CA ASN A 89 -7.59 18.01 14.44
C ASN A 89 -7.30 18.82 13.15
N HIS A 90 -6.22 19.60 13.13
CA HIS A 90 -5.81 20.35 11.95
C HIS A 90 -5.42 19.42 10.78
N ILE A 91 -4.53 18.45 11.01
CA ILE A 91 -4.05 17.55 9.95
C ILE A 91 -5.10 16.54 9.46
N THR A 92 -6.20 16.39 10.19
CA THR A 92 -7.35 15.55 9.82
C THR A 92 -8.57 16.36 9.34
N SER A 93 -8.44 17.69 9.25
CA SER A 93 -9.52 18.58 8.81
C SER A 93 -9.84 18.43 7.32
N SER A 94 -11.03 18.86 6.90
CA SER A 94 -11.42 18.91 5.48
C SER A 94 -10.45 19.76 4.64
N GLU A 95 -9.88 20.83 5.20
CA GLU A 95 -8.88 21.65 4.51
C GLU A 95 -7.56 20.89 4.31
N ALA A 96 -7.11 20.13 5.33
CA ALA A 96 -5.94 19.27 5.17
C ALA A 96 -6.18 18.18 4.12
N MET A 97 -7.38 17.58 4.08
CA MET A 97 -7.75 16.59 3.06
C MET A 97 -7.80 17.20 1.66
N LYS A 98 -8.26 18.45 1.55
CA LYS A 98 -8.22 19.19 0.29
C LYS A 98 -6.77 19.40 -0.17
N VAL A 99 -5.86 19.82 0.71
CA VAL A 99 -4.43 19.95 0.38
C VAL A 99 -3.82 18.61 -0.03
N ILE A 100 -4.15 17.52 0.67
CA ILE A 100 -3.73 16.16 0.30
C ILE A 100 -4.21 15.82 -1.12
N ALA A 101 -5.48 16.07 -1.43
CA ALA A 101 -6.03 15.83 -2.75
C ALA A 101 -5.37 16.71 -3.82
N GLU A 102 -5.22 18.01 -3.60
CA GLU A 102 -4.61 18.96 -4.54
C GLU A 102 -3.14 18.64 -4.84
N THR A 103 -2.44 18.03 -3.88
CA THR A 103 -1.05 17.57 -4.05
C THR A 103 -0.93 16.18 -4.68
N GLY A 104 -2.03 15.60 -5.16
CA GLY A 104 -2.03 14.31 -5.87
C GLY A 104 -1.97 13.10 -4.95
N ASN A 105 -2.26 13.27 -3.66
CA ASN A 105 -2.31 12.17 -2.68
C ASN A 105 -3.77 11.76 -2.39
N LEU A 106 -3.93 10.56 -1.82
CA LEU A 106 -5.24 10.03 -1.45
C LEU A 106 -5.71 10.61 -0.09
N PRO A 107 -6.76 11.45 -0.05
CA PRO A 107 -7.40 11.85 1.20
C PRO A 107 -8.16 10.66 1.77
N VAL A 108 -8.09 10.48 3.09
CA VAL A 108 -8.74 9.35 3.80
C VAL A 108 -9.94 9.79 4.63
N VAL A 109 -10.00 11.07 5.00
CA VAL A 109 -11.17 11.68 5.65
C VAL A 109 -11.99 12.39 4.57
N GLU A 110 -13.30 12.13 4.55
CA GLU A 110 -14.22 12.74 3.58
C GLU A 110 -13.75 12.62 2.12
N SER A 111 -13.12 11.49 1.77
CA SER A 111 -12.50 11.27 0.45
C SER A 111 -13.49 11.44 -0.70
N ASP A 112 -14.76 11.12 -0.46
CA ASP A 112 -15.89 11.27 -1.38
C ASP A 112 -16.28 12.74 -1.65
N LYS A 113 -15.89 13.67 -0.76
CA LYS A 113 -16.09 15.11 -0.92
C LYS A 113 -14.91 15.80 -1.61
N GLN A 114 -13.79 15.10 -1.77
CA GLN A 114 -12.59 15.69 -2.35
C GLN A 114 -12.59 15.59 -3.88
N LYS A 115 -11.99 16.59 -4.53
CA LYS A 115 -11.82 16.61 -5.98
C LYS A 115 -10.44 16.06 -6.35
N ALA A 116 -10.41 15.02 -7.17
CA ALA A 116 -9.17 14.52 -7.73
C ALA A 116 -8.54 15.56 -8.68
N PRO A 117 -7.22 15.83 -8.58
CA PRO A 117 -6.53 16.82 -9.42
C PRO A 117 -6.25 16.32 -10.84
N ASP A 118 -6.20 15.00 -11.05
CA ASP A 118 -5.84 14.36 -12.30
C ASP A 118 -6.57 13.01 -12.49
N ALA A 119 -6.38 12.38 -13.65
CA ALA A 119 -7.04 11.13 -14.02
C ALA A 119 -6.60 9.93 -13.16
N LEU A 120 -5.31 9.82 -12.83
CA LEU A 120 -4.78 8.74 -11.99
C LEU A 120 -5.32 8.86 -10.56
N SER A 121 -5.28 10.06 -9.99
CA SER A 121 -5.86 10.38 -8.70
C SER A 121 -7.36 10.05 -8.66
N LYS A 122 -8.10 10.33 -9.73
CA LYS A 122 -9.51 9.95 -9.82
C LYS A 122 -9.71 8.43 -9.74
N GLN A 123 -8.92 7.66 -10.49
CA GLN A 123 -8.98 6.19 -10.44
C GLN A 123 -8.67 5.65 -9.05
N LEU A 124 -7.70 6.25 -8.35
CA LEU A 124 -7.35 5.90 -6.98
C LEU A 124 -8.49 6.19 -5.99
N PHE A 125 -9.15 7.35 -6.11
CA PHE A 125 -10.26 7.73 -5.24
C PHE A 125 -11.47 6.81 -5.47
N ASP A 126 -11.79 6.53 -6.74
CA ASP A 126 -12.85 5.59 -7.12
C ASP A 126 -12.56 4.17 -6.57
N ALA A 127 -11.31 3.71 -6.67
CA ALA A 127 -10.90 2.41 -6.17
C ALA A 127 -10.95 2.34 -4.64
N PHE A 128 -10.49 3.39 -3.93
CA PHE A 128 -10.58 3.49 -2.48
C PHE A 128 -12.04 3.50 -2.00
N GLY A 129 -12.91 4.26 -2.67
CA GLY A 129 -14.34 4.26 -2.39
C GLY A 129 -14.97 2.90 -2.63
N THR A 130 -14.56 2.18 -3.68
CA THR A 130 -15.04 0.83 -4.00
C THR A 130 -14.61 -0.19 -2.95
N THR A 131 -13.35 -0.20 -2.55
CA THR A 131 -12.85 -1.16 -1.54
C THR A 131 -13.44 -0.89 -0.17
N THR A 132 -13.57 0.38 0.21
CA THR A 132 -14.19 0.78 1.49
C THR A 132 -15.67 0.39 1.55
N LYS A 133 -16.44 0.63 0.49
CA LYS A 133 -17.88 0.26 0.45
C LYS A 133 -18.12 -1.25 0.49
N ASN A 134 -17.15 -2.04 0.03
CA ASN A 134 -17.26 -3.49 -0.06
C ASN A 134 -16.56 -4.23 1.10
N ASP A 135 -16.14 -3.52 2.16
CA ASP A 135 -15.35 -4.08 3.27
C ASP A 135 -14.12 -4.88 2.77
N ALA A 136 -13.50 -4.42 1.68
CA ALA A 136 -12.46 -5.12 0.95
C ALA A 136 -11.05 -4.53 1.17
N LEU A 137 -10.94 -3.56 2.09
CA LEU A 137 -9.67 -2.99 2.53
C LEU A 137 -9.21 -3.72 3.80
N LEU A 138 -8.11 -4.47 3.68
CA LEU A 138 -7.56 -5.28 4.76
C LEU A 138 -6.29 -4.65 5.35
N PRO A 139 -6.01 -4.82 6.65
CA PRO A 139 -4.71 -4.46 7.22
C PRO A 139 -3.56 -5.20 6.51
N TYR A 140 -2.36 -4.63 6.57
CA TYR A 140 -1.18 -5.29 6.01
C TYR A 140 -0.83 -6.54 6.82
N LEU A 141 -0.44 -7.61 6.13
CA LEU A 141 -0.11 -8.89 6.74
C LEU A 141 1.15 -8.82 7.61
N ASP A 142 2.09 -7.94 7.25
CA ASP A 142 3.32 -7.69 8.00
C ASP A 142 3.08 -7.07 9.39
N TRP A 143 1.86 -6.62 9.69
CA TRP A 143 1.46 -6.14 11.01
C TRP A 143 1.04 -7.27 11.96
N ALA A 144 0.98 -8.52 11.49
CA ALA A 144 0.50 -9.64 12.30
C ALA A 144 1.39 -9.94 13.53
N THR A 145 2.70 -9.67 13.43
CA THR A 145 3.66 -9.78 14.54
C THR A 145 4.74 -8.70 14.38
N PRO A 146 5.52 -8.39 15.44
CA PRO A 146 6.64 -7.45 15.34
C PRO A 146 7.74 -7.84 14.33
N THR A 147 7.83 -9.12 13.94
CA THR A 147 8.85 -9.66 13.03
C THR A 147 8.31 -10.05 11.66
N MET A 148 6.99 -9.99 11.45
CA MET A 148 6.35 -10.54 10.26
C MET A 148 6.82 -9.85 8.96
N SER A 149 7.13 -8.55 8.99
CA SER A 149 7.72 -7.85 7.83
C SER A 149 9.01 -8.52 7.34
N ASP A 150 9.95 -8.78 8.25
CA ASP A 150 11.23 -9.41 7.91
C ASP A 150 11.05 -10.86 7.45
N THR A 151 10.18 -11.60 8.15
CA THR A 151 9.83 -12.99 7.80
C THR A 151 9.20 -13.07 6.41
N LEU A 152 8.24 -12.21 6.08
CA LEU A 152 7.62 -12.17 4.75
C LEU A 152 8.65 -11.78 3.69
N GLY A 153 9.47 -10.76 3.94
CA GLY A 153 10.51 -10.31 3.02
C GLY A 153 11.49 -11.43 2.66
N ALA A 154 12.07 -12.09 3.65
CA ALA A 154 13.03 -13.17 3.45
C ALA A 154 12.38 -14.41 2.81
N ALA A 155 11.22 -14.85 3.32
CA ALA A 155 10.56 -16.06 2.84
C ALA A 155 10.08 -15.92 1.38
N LEU A 156 9.61 -14.73 0.98
CA LEU A 156 9.27 -14.44 -0.42
C LEU A 156 10.52 -14.37 -1.30
N GLN A 157 11.60 -13.74 -0.86
CA GLN A 157 12.86 -13.72 -1.62
C GLN A 157 13.39 -15.14 -1.88
N ASP A 158 13.35 -16.01 -0.88
CA ASP A 158 13.78 -17.40 -1.03
C ASP A 158 12.86 -18.20 -1.95
N LEU A 159 11.53 -17.99 -1.86
CA LEU A 159 10.58 -18.59 -2.78
C LEU A 159 10.86 -18.18 -4.23
N LEU A 160 11.04 -16.88 -4.47
CA LEU A 160 11.28 -16.36 -5.81
C LEU A 160 12.65 -16.79 -6.36
N ALA A 161 13.65 -16.93 -5.49
CA ALA A 161 14.97 -17.50 -5.82
C ALA A 161 14.96 -19.03 -5.98
N LYS A 162 13.82 -19.69 -5.75
CA LYS A 162 13.66 -21.16 -5.73
C LYS A 162 14.54 -21.85 -4.68
N ARG A 163 14.86 -21.17 -3.58
CA ARG A 163 15.56 -21.72 -2.42
C ARG A 163 14.59 -22.35 -1.41
N ALA A 164 13.31 -21.99 -1.49
CA ALA A 164 12.22 -22.60 -0.73
C ALA A 164 11.07 -23.03 -1.65
N SER A 165 10.35 -24.09 -1.26
CA SER A 165 9.07 -24.47 -1.86
C SER A 165 7.93 -23.60 -1.32
N VAL A 166 6.77 -23.64 -1.99
CA VAL A 166 5.56 -22.95 -1.51
C VAL A 166 5.18 -23.40 -0.10
N ASP A 167 5.22 -24.70 0.16
CA ASP A 167 4.89 -25.27 1.48
C ASP A 167 5.87 -24.81 2.56
N GLN A 168 7.17 -24.76 2.24
CA GLN A 168 8.19 -24.26 3.16
C GLN A 168 7.98 -22.77 3.47
N THR A 169 7.70 -21.95 2.45
CA THR A 169 7.37 -20.53 2.65
C THR A 169 6.14 -20.36 3.54
N ALA A 170 5.07 -21.12 3.30
CA ALA A 170 3.86 -21.07 4.11
C ALA A 170 4.14 -21.50 5.56
N GLN A 171 4.94 -22.55 5.78
CA GLN A 171 5.34 -23.01 7.11
C GLN A 171 6.18 -21.96 7.86
N THR A 172 7.12 -21.29 7.19
CA THR A 172 7.92 -20.23 7.79
C THR A 172 7.05 -19.08 8.29
N ILE A 173 6.11 -18.61 7.46
CA ILE A 173 5.17 -17.53 7.82
C ILE A 173 4.25 -17.98 8.97
N GLN A 174 3.69 -19.19 8.90
CA GLN A 174 2.82 -19.73 9.93
C GLN A 174 3.55 -19.89 11.29
N LYS A 175 4.82 -20.28 11.25
CA LYS A 175 5.63 -20.44 12.46
C LYS A 175 5.86 -19.12 13.18
N ASP A 176 6.21 -18.04 12.45
CA ASP A 176 6.36 -16.69 13.04
C ASP A 176 5.09 -16.28 13.79
N TYR A 177 3.94 -16.41 13.13
CA TYR A 177 2.65 -16.10 13.73
C TYR A 177 2.31 -16.98 14.95
N GLY A 178 2.55 -18.29 14.84
CA GLY A 178 2.28 -19.24 15.93
C GLY A 178 3.16 -19.00 17.15
N ASP A 179 4.44 -18.71 16.97
CA ASP A 179 5.38 -18.42 18.05
C ASP A 179 5.03 -17.11 18.79
N PHE A 180 4.43 -16.14 18.09
CA PHE A 180 3.97 -14.88 18.69
C PHE A 180 2.68 -15.07 19.49
N THR A 181 1.69 -15.77 18.92
CA THR A 181 0.33 -15.87 19.49
C THR A 181 0.17 -16.95 20.55
N SER A 182 1.12 -17.87 20.70
CA SER A 182 1.11 -18.91 21.74
C SER A 182 1.70 -18.46 23.08
N LYS A 183 2.14 -17.20 23.18
CA LYS A 183 2.67 -16.57 24.40
C LYS A 183 1.58 -15.80 25.14
#